data_AF-A0A348TRR5-F1
#
_entry.id   AF-A0A348TRR5-F1
#
_cell.length_a   1.000
_cell.length_b   1.000
_cell.length_c   1.000
_cell.angle_alpha   90.00
_cell.angle_beta   90.00
_cell.angle_gamma   90.00
#
_symmetry.space_group_name_H-M   'P 1'
#
loop_
_entity.id
_entity.type
_entity.pdbx_description
1 polymer ?
#
loop_
_entity_poly.entity_id
_entity_poly.type
_entity_poly.pdbx_seq_one_letter_code
_entity_poly.pdbx_strand_id
1 'polypeptide(L)'
;AQAAGIQLSLGQQLAMVFTLMITSKGVAGVPRASLVILLGTASSFGLPTEPIFIILGIDELMDMARTSVNVIGNCLATVVIAKSEGEYVSLE
;
A
#
# COMPACT_ATOMS: atom_id res chain seq x y z
N ALA A 1 8.97 11.49 7.12
CA ALA A 1 8.71 12.19 8.40
C ALA A 1 9.84 11.95 9.40
N GLN A 2 9.95 10.76 10.00
CA GLN A 2 10.98 10.46 11.02
C GLN A 2 12.42 10.62 10.51
N ALA A 3 12.72 10.12 9.31
CA ALA A 3 14.04 10.32 8.68
C ALA A 3 14.40 11.80 8.41
N ALA A 4 13.40 12.70 8.43
CA ALA A 4 13.57 14.13 8.26
C ALA A 4 13.38 14.91 9.58
N GLY A 5 13.24 14.23 10.73
CA GLY A 5 12.97 14.86 12.02
C GLY A 5 11.60 15.55 12.12
N ILE A 6 10.68 15.32 11.18
CA ILE A 6 9.35 15.94 11.16
C ILE A 6 8.38 15.08 11.97
N GLN A 7 7.74 15.69 12.97
CA GLN A 7 6.66 15.08 13.72
C GLN A 7 5.34 15.22 12.98
N LEU A 8 4.63 14.11 12.83
CA LEU A 8 3.27 14.09 12.29
C LEU A 8 2.29 13.78 13.41
N SER A 9 1.23 14.59 13.52
CA SER A 9 0.13 14.27 14.42
C SER A 9 -0.55 12.96 14.01
N LEU A 10 -1.25 12.31 14.94
CA LEU A 10 -2.00 11.09 14.64
C LEU A 10 -3.00 11.31 13.50
N GLY A 11 -3.66 12.47 13.46
CA GLY A 11 -4.60 12.83 12.39
C GLY A 11 -3.92 12.93 11.01
N GLN A 12 -2.72 13.52 10.94
CA GLN A 12 -1.94 13.58 9.70
C GLN A 12 -1.50 12.18 9.24
N GLN A 13 -1.11 11.31 10.17
CA GLN A 13 -0.73 9.93 9.85
C GLN A 13 -1.93 9.15 9.30
N LEU A 14 -3.10 9.25 9.94
CA LEU A 14 -4.33 8.60 9.46
C LEU A 14 -4.76 9.12 8.08
N ALA A 15 -4.73 10.44 7.87
CA ALA A 15 -5.05 11.04 6.58
C ALA A 15 -4.09 10.59 5.47
N MET A 16 -2.79 10.47 5.78
CA MET A 16 -1.78 9.97 4.85
C MET A 16 -2.02 8.50 4.50
N VAL A 17 -2.27 7.65 5.49
CA VAL A 17 -2.59 6.23 5.26
C VAL A 17 -3.85 6.09 4.41
N PHE A 18 -4.89 6.88 4.69
CA PHE A 18 -6.11 6.89 3.90
C PHE A 18 -5.87 7.32 2.44
N THR A 19 -5.07 8.38 2.24
CA THR A 19 -4.66 8.84 0.91
C THR A 19 -3.91 7.72 0.17
N LEU A 20 -2.90 7.13 0.78
CA LEU A 20 -2.12 6.03 0.21
C LEU A 20 -2.99 4.83 -0.15
N MET A 21 -3.97 4.47 0.69
CA MET A 21 -4.91 3.39 0.42
C MET A 21 -5.76 3.67 -0.82
N ILE A 22 -6.36 4.87 -0.92
CA ILE A 22 -7.18 5.24 -2.08
C ILE A 22 -6.33 5.25 -3.36
N THR A 23 -5.19 5.93 -3.33
CA THR A 23 -4.34 6.08 -4.54
C THR A 23 -3.77 4.74 -5.01
N SER A 24 -3.56 3.76 -4.10
CA SER A 24 -3.04 2.43 -4.46
C SER A 24 -3.91 1.64 -5.44
N LYS A 25 -5.22 1.93 -5.51
CA LYS A 25 -6.15 1.23 -6.41
C LYS A 25 -6.21 1.82 -7.81
N GLY A 26 -5.69 3.02 -8.02
CA GLY A 26 -5.75 3.73 -9.30
C GLY A 26 -4.66 3.40 -10.31
N VAL A 27 -3.65 2.59 -9.96
CA VAL A 27 -2.42 2.44 -10.76
C VAL A 27 -2.07 0.97 -11.02
N ALA A 28 -2.95 0.25 -11.72
CA ALA A 28 -2.77 -1.18 -12.01
C ALA A 28 -1.73 -1.52 -13.10
N GLY A 29 -1.10 -0.53 -13.75
CA GLY A 29 -0.28 -0.75 -14.95
C GLY A 29 1.07 -0.04 -15.00
N VAL A 30 1.51 0.63 -13.93
CA VAL A 30 2.77 1.39 -13.94
C VAL A 30 3.86 0.61 -13.18
N PRO A 31 4.98 0.25 -13.82
CA PRO A 31 6.12 -0.34 -13.12
C PRO A 31 6.57 0.58 -11.98
N ARG A 32 6.79 0.01 -10.77
CA ARG A 32 7.18 0.78 -9.57
C ARG A 32 6.20 1.91 -9.19
N ALA A 33 4.91 1.74 -9.50
CA ALA A 33 3.85 2.68 -9.12
C ALA A 33 3.89 3.09 -7.63
N SER A 34 4.28 2.16 -6.77
CA SER A 34 4.25 2.35 -5.32
C SER A 34 5.19 3.46 -4.82
N LEU A 35 6.38 3.58 -5.41
CA LEU A 35 7.30 4.68 -5.10
C LEU A 35 6.81 6.01 -5.64
N VAL A 36 6.23 6.02 -6.84
CA VAL A 36 5.63 7.24 -7.43
C VAL A 36 4.48 7.75 -6.55
N ILE A 37 3.61 6.85 -6.09
CA ILE A 37 2.51 7.18 -5.17
C ILE A 37 3.05 7.69 -3.83
N LEU A 38 4.09 7.07 -3.30
CA LEU A 38 4.73 7.49 -2.05
C LEU A 38 5.35 8.88 -2.17
N LEU A 39 6.07 9.15 -3.26
CA LEU A 39 6.67 10.46 -3.56
C LEU A 39 5.58 11.53 -3.72
N GLY A 40 4.53 11.23 -4.49
CA GLY A 40 3.41 12.15 -4.70
C GLY A 40 2.70 12.47 -3.39
N THR A 41 2.41 11.46 -2.58
CA THR A 41 1.75 11.65 -1.29
C THR A 41 2.64 12.41 -0.31
N ALA A 42 3.94 12.09 -0.22
CA ALA A 42 4.87 12.82 0.63
C ALA A 42 4.94 14.30 0.24
N SER A 43 5.00 14.59 -1.07
CA SER A 43 4.96 15.95 -1.60
C SER A 43 3.67 16.69 -1.25
N SER A 44 2.49 16.05 -1.38
CA SER A 44 1.20 16.63 -1.01
C SER A 44 1.09 16.99 0.48
N PHE A 45 1.85 16.32 1.34
CA PHE A 45 1.90 16.58 2.78
C PHE A 45 3.11 17.45 3.18
N GLY A 46 3.82 18.05 2.23
CA GLY A 46 4.96 18.94 2.47
C GLY A 46 6.18 18.24 3.07
N LEU A 47 6.29 16.92 2.90
CA LEU A 47 7.45 16.16 3.36
C LEU A 47 8.58 16.21 2.33
N PRO A 48 9.85 16.30 2.77
CA PRO A 48 11.00 16.15 1.89
C PRO A 48 10.97 14.76 1.25
N THR A 49 11.28 14.70 -0.04
CA THR A 49 11.22 13.47 -0.83
C THR A 49 12.56 12.75 -0.90
N GLU A 50 13.64 13.45 -0.61
CA GLU A 50 15.02 12.96 -0.59
C GLU A 50 15.17 11.71 0.29
N PRO A 51 14.59 11.64 1.51
CA PRO A 51 14.69 10.45 2.35
C PRO A 51 14.00 9.20 1.77
N ILE A 52 13.04 9.36 0.84
CA ILE A 52 12.32 8.24 0.23
C ILE A 52 13.24 7.44 -0.70
N PHE A 53 14.26 8.07 -1.29
CA PHE A 53 15.20 7.36 -2.15
C PHE A 53 16.02 6.29 -1.41
N ILE A 54 16.13 6.35 -0.07
CA ILE A 54 16.74 5.27 0.72
C ILE A 54 15.94 3.96 0.57
N ILE A 55 14.62 4.05 0.36
CA ILE A 55 13.73 2.89 0.20
C ILE A 55 13.97 2.20 -1.15
N LEU A 56 14.52 2.88 -2.17
CA LEU A 56 14.84 2.27 -3.46
C LEU A 56 15.72 1.01 -3.32
N GLY A 57 16.64 1.02 -2.36
CA GLY A 57 17.56 -0.10 -2.14
C GLY A 57 16.88 -1.39 -1.70
N ILE A 58 15.66 -1.30 -1.14
CA ILE A 58 14.88 -2.45 -0.67
C ILE A 58 13.53 -2.60 -1.37
N ASP A 59 13.21 -1.70 -2.31
CA ASP A 59 11.90 -1.63 -2.96
C ASP A 59 11.49 -2.95 -3.60
N GLU A 60 12.44 -3.68 -4.19
CA GLU A 60 12.18 -4.96 -4.84
C GLU A 60 11.76 -6.06 -3.84
N LEU A 61 12.44 -6.17 -2.70
CA LEU A 61 12.05 -7.07 -1.62
C LEU A 61 10.68 -6.68 -1.04
N MET A 62 10.45 -5.38 -0.83
CA MET A 62 9.18 -4.87 -0.34
C MET A 62 8.05 -5.08 -1.35
N ASP A 63 8.32 -5.02 -2.64
CA ASP A 63 7.34 -5.22 -3.71
C ASP A 63 6.87 -6.68 -3.77
N MET A 64 7.80 -7.64 -3.67
CA MET A 64 7.46 -9.05 -3.56
C MET A 64 6.61 -9.34 -2.31
N ALA A 65 6.98 -8.76 -1.16
CA ALA A 65 6.23 -8.92 0.08
C ALA A 65 4.80 -8.34 -0.04
N ARG A 66 4.67 -7.13 -0.60
CA ARG A 66 3.36 -6.48 -0.85
C ARG A 66 2.49 -7.30 -1.79
N THR A 67 3.08 -7.84 -2.87
CA THR A 67 2.35 -8.69 -3.82
C THR A 67 1.86 -9.96 -3.14
N SER A 68 2.71 -10.62 -2.34
CA SER A 68 2.33 -11.84 -1.61
C SER A 68 1.14 -11.62 -0.67
N VAL A 69 1.18 -10.59 0.18
CA VAL A 69 0.06 -10.31 1.10
C VAL A 69 -1.22 -9.91 0.37
N ASN A 70 -1.11 -9.21 -0.76
CA ASN A 70 -2.27 -8.85 -1.59
C ASN A 70 -2.91 -10.09 -2.22
N VAL A 71 -2.12 -11.03 -2.72
CA VAL A 71 -2.64 -12.29 -3.27
C VAL A 71 -3.34 -13.10 -2.19
N ILE A 72 -2.71 -13.28 -1.03
CA ILE A 72 -3.32 -13.99 0.11
C ILE A 72 -4.64 -13.33 0.52
N GLY A 73 -4.67 -12.00 0.64
CA GLY A 73 -5.88 -11.25 0.99
C GLY A 73 -7.01 -11.44 -0.02
N ASN A 74 -6.71 -11.39 -1.33
CA ASN A 74 -7.70 -11.59 -2.38
C ASN A 74 -8.23 -13.03 -2.41
N CYS A 75 -7.37 -14.03 -2.23
CA CYS A 75 -7.78 -15.43 -2.14
C CYS A 75 -8.69 -15.66 -0.92
N LEU A 76 -8.31 -15.13 0.24
CA LEU A 76 -9.12 -15.21 1.45
C LEU A 76 -10.46 -14.52 1.27
N ALA A 77 -10.48 -13.29 0.73
CA ALA A 77 -11.70 -12.55 0.46
C ALA A 77 -12.65 -13.34 -0.47
N THR A 78 -12.09 -13.98 -1.49
CA THR A 78 -12.86 -14.83 -2.42
C THR A 78 -13.55 -15.98 -1.68
N VAL A 79 -12.84 -16.68 -0.79
CA VAL A 79 -13.40 -17.76 0.03
C VAL A 79 -14.48 -17.23 0.99
N VAL A 80 -14.23 -16.10 1.64
CA VAL A 80 -15.18 -15.48 2.56
C VAL A 80 -16.48 -15.09 1.84
N ILE A 81 -16.38 -14.46 0.67
CA ILE A 81 -17.53 -14.07 -0.15
C ILE A 81 -18.28 -15.30 -0.68
N ALA A 82 -17.57 -16.30 -1.20
CA ALA A 82 -18.21 -17.54 -1.64
C ALA A 82 -19.01 -18.20 -0.51
N LYS A 83 -18.47 -18.19 0.72
CA LYS A 83 -19.17 -18.73 1.88
C LYS A 83 -20.36 -17.88 2.31
N SER A 84 -20.27 -16.55 2.25
CA SER A 84 -21.40 -15.68 2.61
C SER A 84 -22.55 -15.74 1.61
N GLU A 85 -22.24 -15.94 0.33
CA GLU A 85 -23.24 -16.07 -0.74
C GLU A 85 -23.79 -17.51 -0.89
N GLY A 86 -23.28 -18.48 -0.13
CA GLY A 86 -23.71 -19.89 -0.22
C GLY A 86 -23.13 -20.66 -1.42
N GLU A 87 -22.21 -20.05 -2.16
CA GLU A 87 -21.53 -20.60 -3.35
C GLU A 87 -20.23 -21.35 -3.01
N TYR A 88 -19.91 -21.51 -1.72
CA TYR A 88 -18.72 -22.24 -1.29
C TYR A 88 -18.92 -23.75 -1.43
N VAL A 89 -18.35 -24.32 -2.49
CA VAL A 89 -18.29 -25.76 -2.69
C VAL A 89 -17.14 -26.33 -1.84
N SER A 90 -17.49 -26.97 -0.73
CA SER A 90 -16.56 -27.80 0.03
C SER A 90 -16.11 -28.99 -0.82
N LEU A 91 -14.80 -29.16 -0.99
CA LEU A 91 -14.19 -30.29 -1.71
C LEU A 91 -14.22 -31.58 -0.84
N GLU A 92 -15.40 -31.97 -0.38
CA GLU A 92 -15.67 -33.31 0.16
C GLU A 92 -16.23 -34.22 -0.94
#